data_AF-A0AAD9CNX1-F1
#
_entry.id   AF-A0AAD9CNX1-F1
#
_cell.length_a   1.000
_cell.length_b   1.000
_cell.length_c   1.000
_cell.angle_alpha   90.00
_cell.angle_beta   90.00
_cell.angle_gamma   90.00
#
_symmetry.space_group_name_H-M   'P 1'
#
loop_
_entity.id
_entity.type
_entity.pdbx_description
1 polymer ?
#
loop_
_entity_poly.entity_id
_entity_poly.type
_entity_poly.pdbx_seq_one_letter_code
_entity_poly.pdbx_strand_id
1 'polypeptide(L)' 'MADIGPPVRLLIILNDDNSVRLELRNGIPNSMEELIEEVNNSCGLEGYIRLQYKDTDFGNTFVNLTSTHAIKDLTVIKVV' A
#
# COMPACT_ATOMS: atom_id res chain seq x y z
N MET A 1 -17.74 -8.08 -14.85
CA MET A 1 -18.01 -7.34 -13.59
C MET A 1 -16.67 -7.19 -12.91
N ALA A 2 -16.26 -5.96 -12.57
CA ALA A 2 -15.12 -5.79 -11.69
C ALA A 2 -15.48 -6.42 -10.35
N ASP A 3 -14.62 -7.29 -9.82
CA ASP A 3 -14.77 -7.81 -8.47
C ASP A 3 -14.52 -6.63 -7.51
N ILE A 4 -15.58 -6.13 -6.88
CA ILE A 4 -15.47 -5.02 -5.93
C ILE A 4 -15.24 -5.66 -4.56
N GLY A 5 -13.98 -5.70 -4.14
CA GLY A 5 -13.61 -6.16 -2.80
C GLY A 5 -14.08 -5.19 -1.71
N PRO A 6 -14.11 -5.61 -0.43
CA PRO A 6 -14.43 -4.70 0.66
C PRO A 6 -13.38 -3.57 0.73
N PRO A 7 -13.77 -2.35 1.14
CA PRO A 7 -12.82 -1.25 1.28
C PRO A 7 -11.66 -1.62 2.21
N VAL A 8 -10.44 -1.26 1.80
CA VAL A 8 -9.22 -1.50 2.57
C VAL A 8 -8.56 -0.18 2.92
N ARG A 9 -8.20 -0.02 4.20
CA ARG A 9 -7.54 1.18 4.71
C ARG A 9 -6.06 0.88 4.91
N LEU A 10 -5.21 1.74 4.40
CA LEU A 10 -3.76 1.62 4.50
C LEU A 10 -3.19 2.85 5.20
N LEU A 11 -2.10 2.66 5.94
CA LEU A 11 -1.25 3.77 6.37
C LEU A 11 -0.03 3.80 5.46
N ILE A 12 0.14 4.88 4.70
CA ILE A 12 1.28 5.10 3.82
C ILE A 12 2.28 6.00 4.54
N ILE A 13 3.49 5.51 4.80
CA ILE A 13 4.61 6.27 5.36
C ILE A 13 5.46 6.77 4.19
N LEU A 14 5.57 8.09 4.05
CA LEU A 14 6.35 8.75 3.00
C LEU A 14 7.76 9.09 3.47
N ASN A 15 7.92 9.45 4.74
CA ASN A 15 9.18 9.67 5.44
C ASN A 15 8.93 9.62 6.97
N ASP A 16 9.94 9.90 7.78
CA ASP A 16 9.87 9.73 9.25
C ASP A 16 8.79 10.59 9.93
N ASP A 17 8.39 11.71 9.32
CA ASP A 17 7.42 12.66 9.90
C ASP A 17 6.12 12.80 9.09
N ASN A 18 6.00 12.11 7.94
CA ASN A 18 4.86 12.24 7.05
C ASN A 18 4.22 10.88 6.72
N SER A 19 2.94 10.77 7.04
CA SER A 19 2.12 9.62 6.68
C SER A 19 0.72 10.03 6.23
N VAL A 20 0.16 9.25 5.31
CA VAL A 20 -1.15 9.48 4.70
C VAL A 20 -2.01 8.23 4.91
N ARG A 21 -3.26 8.43 5.33
CA ARG A 21 -4.24 7.35 5.34
C ARG A 21 -4.87 7.22 3.95
N LEU A 22 -4.65 6.08 3.30
CA LEU A 22 -5.23 5.74 2.00
C LEU A 22 -6.44 4.80 2.19
N GLU A 23 -7.52 5.05 1.46
CA GLU A 23 -8.70 4.18 1.42
C GLU A 23 -8.91 3.64 0.01
N LEU A 24 -8.62 2.36 -0.18
CA LEU A 24 -8.87 1.63 -1.42
C LEU A 24 -10.34 1.20 -1.43
N ARG A 25 -11.21 2.05 -1.99
CA ARG A 25 -12.68 1.87 -1.94
C ARG A 25 -13.19 0.65 -2.66
N ASN A 26 -12.44 0.18 -3.66
CA ASN A 26 -12.77 -0.97 -4.50
C ASN A 26 -12.06 -2.25 -4.04
N GLY A 27 -11.46 -2.23 -2.84
CA GLY A 27 -10.65 -3.32 -2.32
C GLY A 27 -9.21 -3.27 -2.80
N ILE A 28 -8.47 -4.34 -2.53
CA ILE A 28 -7.04 -4.42 -2.87
C ILE A 28 -6.91 -4.60 -4.40
N PRO A 29 -6.06 -3.80 -5.07
CA PRO A 29 -5.78 -3.98 -6.49
C PRO A 29 -5.25 -5.36 -6.85
N ASN A 30 -5.48 -5.77 -8.10
CA ASN A 30 -5.07 -7.11 -8.57
C ASN A 30 -3.60 -7.15 -8.99
N SER A 31 -2.97 -5.98 -9.21
CA SER A 31 -1.58 -5.87 -9.62
C SER A 31 -0.81 -4.86 -8.77
N MET A 32 0.52 -5.03 -8.72
CA MET A 32 1.40 -4.06 -8.08
C MET A 32 1.41 -2.70 -8.79
N GLU A 33 1.20 -2.69 -10.11
CA GLU A 33 1.15 -1.47 -10.92
C GLU A 33 -0.06 -0.61 -10.54
N GLU A 34 -1.25 -1.20 -10.45
CA GLU A 34 -2.46 -0.51 -9.98
C GLU A 34 -2.30 0.01 -8.55
N LEU A 35 -1.67 -0.77 -7.65
CA LEU A 35 -1.41 -0.32 -6.29
C LEU A 35 -0.45 0.88 -6.24
N ILE A 36 0.62 0.84 -7.03
CA ILE A 36 1.58 1.95 -7.12
C ILE A 36 0.88 3.21 -7.66
N GLU A 37 0.01 3.06 -8.67
CA GLU A 37 -0.79 4.16 -9.21
C GLU A 37 -1.68 4.78 -8.13
N GLU A 38 -2.43 3.97 -7.38
CA GLU A 38 -3.29 4.45 -6.27
C GLU A 38 -2.49 5.18 -5.18
N VAL A 39 -1.31 4.67 -4.82
CA VAL A 39 -0.42 5.31 -3.84
C VAL A 39 0.12 6.64 -4.37
N ASN A 40 0.59 6.66 -5.63
CA ASN A 40 1.11 7.87 -6.26
C ASN A 40 0.03 8.95 -6.36
N ASN A 41 -1.16 8.61 -6.87
CA ASN A 41 -2.29 9.52 -7.01
C ASN A 41 -2.71 10.10 -5.65
N SER A 42 -2.77 9.25 -4.62
CA SER A 42 -3.22 9.67 -3.29
C SER A 42 -2.18 10.46 -2.50
N CYS A 43 -0.90 10.24 -2.77
CA CYS A 43 0.21 10.89 -2.06
C CYS A 43 0.86 12.03 -2.86
N GLY A 44 0.42 12.28 -4.10
CA GLY A 44 1.01 13.29 -4.98
C GLY A 44 2.46 12.98 -5.37
N LEU A 45 2.78 11.71 -5.56
CA LEU A 45 4.12 11.24 -5.93
C LEU A 45 4.24 11.05 -7.45
N GLU A 46 5.45 11.23 -7.98
CA GLU A 46 5.74 11.05 -9.40
C GLU A 46 6.76 9.93 -9.60
N GLY A 47 6.59 9.17 -10.69
CA GLY A 47 7.52 8.11 -11.10
C GLY A 47 7.31 6.76 -10.43
N TYR A 48 8.30 5.88 -10.59
CA TYR A 48 8.25 4.53 -10.03
C TYR A 48 8.77 4.54 -8.59
N ILE A 49 7.91 4.14 -7.66
CA ILE A 49 8.26 4.00 -6.25
C ILE A 49 8.39 2.53 -5.88
N ARG A 50 9.18 2.22 -4.85
CA ARG A 50 9.11 0.91 -4.20
C ARG A 50 8.25 1.01 -2.96
N LEU A 51 7.49 -0.06 -2.73
CA LEU A 51 6.66 -0.22 -1.56
C LEU A 51 7.27 -1.30 -0.66
N GLN A 52 7.26 -1.04 0.64
CA GLN A 52 7.53 -2.02 1.67
C GLN A 52 6.30 -2.15 2.56
N TYR A 53 6.04 -3.32 3.13
CA TYR A 53 5.02 -3.49 4.15
C TYR A 53 5.66 -3.94 5.46
N LYS A 54 4.97 -3.64 6.57
CA LYS A 54 5.37 -4.11 7.89
C LYS A 54 4.99 -5.57 8.04
N ASP A 55 5.98 -6.46 7.97
CA ASP A 55 5.77 -7.89 8.08
C ASP A 55 5.78 -8.34 9.55
N THR A 56 4.64 -8.84 10.01
CA THR A 56 4.46 -9.28 11.40
C THR A 56 5.11 -10.63 11.68
N ASP A 57 5.28 -11.48 10.66
CA ASP A 57 5.92 -12.79 10.79
C ASP A 57 7.44 -12.64 10.98
N PHE A 58 8.02 -11.57 10.41
CA PHE A 58 9.43 -11.20 10.58
C PHE A 58 9.66 -10.07 11.60
N GLY A 59 8.90 -10.09 12.69
CA GLY A 59 9.16 -9.21 13.85
C GLY A 59 8.95 -7.72 13.54
N ASN A 60 7.92 -7.39 12.77
CA ASN A 60 7.56 -6.02 12.39
C ASN A 60 8.58 -5.30 11.49
N THR A 61 9.40 -6.07 10.76
CA THR A 61 10.40 -5.55 9.82
C THR A 61 9.71 -5.06 8.54
N PHE A 62 10.22 -3.96 7.97
CA PHE A 62 9.80 -3.53 6.64
C PHE A 62 10.48 -4.40 5.57
N VAL A 63 9.67 -5.07 4.76
CA VAL A 63 10.12 -5.93 3.65
C VAL A 63 9.49 -5.47 2.35
N ASN A 64 10.15 -5.71 1.22
CA ASN A 64 9.65 -5.30 -0.08
C ASN A 64 8.29 -5.96 -0.37
N LEU A 65 7.31 -5.14 -0.74
CA LEU A 65 6.00 -5.59 -1.15
C LEU A 65 6.07 -6.00 -2.62
N THR A 66 6.04 -7.32 -2.88
CA THR A 66 6.12 -7.90 -4.23
C THR A 66 4.79 -8.48 -4.73
N SER A 67 3.77 -8.53 -3.87
CA SER A 67 2.44 -9.04 -4.18
C SER A 67 1.38 -8.33 -3.34
N THR A 68 0.27 -7.95 -3.96
CA THR A 68 -0.86 -7.32 -3.28
C THR A 68 -1.55 -8.26 -2.28
N HIS A 69 -1.32 -9.58 -2.37
CA HIS A 69 -1.83 -10.57 -1.43
C HIS A 69 -1.29 -10.42 0.00
N ALA A 70 -0.15 -9.75 0.18
CA ALA A 70 0.39 -9.46 1.51
C ALA A 70 -0.40 -8.35 2.23
N ILE A 71 -1.25 -7.61 1.50
CA ILE A 71 -2.02 -6.49 2.03
C ILE A 71 -3.30 -7.00 2.69
N LYS A 72 -3.60 -6.40 3.84
CA LYS A 72 -4.84 -6.52 4.60
C LYS A 72 -5.32 -5.14 5.01
N ASP A 73 -6.56 -5.04 5.51
CA ASP A 73 -7.00 -3.81 6.17
C ASP A 73 -6.04 -3.41 7.31
N LEU A 74 -5.75 -2.12 7.39
CA LEU A 74 -4.80 -1.48 8.31
C LEU A 74 -3.32 -1.84 8.09
N THR A 75 -2.96 -2.39 6.92
CA THR A 75 -1.55 -2.61 6.58
C THR A 75 -0.79 -1.29 6.54
N VAL A 76 0.39 -1.28 7.15
CA VAL A 76 1.33 -0.16 7.09
C VAL A 76 2.27 -0.39 5.92
N ILE A 77 2.23 0.52 4.95
CA ILE A 77 3.10 0.54 3.78
C ILE A 77 4.07 1.71 3.91
N LYS A 78 5.34 1.48 3.57
CA LYS A 78 6.37 2.50 3.49
C LYS A 78 6.82 2.68 2.04
N VAL A 79 6.91 3.93 1.60
CA VAL A 79 7.51 4.31 0.31
C VAL A 79 9.03 4.44 0.49
N VAL A 80 9.80 3.91 -0.45
CA VAL A 80 11.29 3.91 -0.46
C VAL A 80 11.87 4.20 -1.84
#